data_AF-A0A8T7HSH6-F1
#
_entry.id   AF-A0A8T7HSH6-F1
#
_cell.length_a   1.000
_cell.length_b   1.000
_cell.length_c   1.000
_cell.angle_alpha   90.00
_cell.angle_beta   90.00
_cell.angle_gamma   90.00
#
_symmetry.space_group_name_H-M   'P 1'
#
loop_
_entity.id
_entity.type
_entity.pdbx_description
1 polymer ?
#
loop_
_entity_poly.entity_id
_entity_poly.type
_entity_poly.pdbx_seq_one_letter_code
_entity_poly.pdbx_strand_id
1 'polypeptide(L)'
;VRHDKNLLTRYAVFKDLRNRGYIVKTALKFGADFRVYDRGKKPGEEHAKWVVYPVNEDASLTWYEFAAKNRVAHSTKKKLLLGVVDGEREVSFWECRWIRP
;
A
#
# COMPACT_ATOMS: atom_id res chain seq x y z
N VAL A 1 8.16 -21.18 14.14
CA VAL A 1 7.08 -20.30 13.64
C VAL A 1 7.74 -19.08 13.00
N ARG A 2 7.47 -18.77 11.73
CA ARG A 2 8.16 -17.67 11.02
C ARG A 2 7.48 -16.35 11.41
N HIS A 3 8.11 -15.57 12.29
CA HIS A 3 7.60 -14.27 12.72
C HIS A 3 7.80 -13.23 11.60
N ASP A 4 6.71 -12.69 11.07
CA ASP A 4 6.75 -11.55 10.15
C ASP A 4 7.00 -10.28 10.95
N LYS A 5 8.22 -9.72 10.83
CA LYS A 5 8.64 -8.50 11.54
C LYS A 5 7.77 -7.29 11.18
N ASN A 6 7.12 -7.29 10.02
CA ASN A 6 6.32 -6.16 9.52
C ASN A 6 4.81 -6.34 9.77
N LEU A 7 4.41 -7.37 10.52
CA LEU A 7 3.00 -7.69 10.77
C LEU A 7 2.24 -6.51 11.39
N LEU A 8 2.84 -5.84 12.38
CA LEU A 8 2.20 -4.71 13.06
C LEU A 8 2.01 -3.51 12.12
N THR A 9 3.01 -3.16 11.33
CA THR A 9 2.95 -2.10 10.32
C THR A 9 1.89 -2.40 9.27
N ARG A 10 1.87 -3.63 8.74
CA ARG A 10 0.84 -4.09 7.79
C ARG A 10 -0.55 -4.03 8.39
N TYR A 11 -0.70 -4.46 9.64
CA TYR A 11 -1.98 -4.47 10.33
C TYR A 11 -2.51 -3.06 10.59
N ALA A 12 -1.67 -2.11 11.01
CA ALA A 12 -2.06 -0.71 11.22
C ALA A 12 -2.66 -0.11 9.94
N VAL A 13 -1.93 -0.23 8.82
CA VAL A 13 -2.39 0.24 7.50
C VAL A 13 -3.66 -0.47 7.06
N PHE A 14 -3.73 -1.80 7.22
CA PHE A 14 -4.92 -2.57 6.88
C PHE A 14 -6.14 -2.11 7.69
N LYS A 15 -5.99 -1.97 9.01
CA LYS A 15 -7.05 -1.57 9.94
C LYS A 15 -7.57 -0.18 9.60
N ASP A 16 -6.68 0.79 9.41
CA ASP A 16 -7.06 2.16 9.08
C ASP A 16 -7.83 2.22 7.74
N LEU A 17 -7.32 1.60 6.67
CA LEU A 17 -8.02 1.57 5.38
C LEU A 17 -9.40 0.91 5.47
N ARG A 18 -9.52 -0.17 6.23
CA ARG A 18 -10.80 -0.87 6.44
C ARG A 18 -11.78 -0.02 7.26
N ASN A 19 -11.30 0.67 8.29
CA ASN A 19 -12.10 1.60 9.09
C ASN A 19 -12.61 2.78 8.26
N ARG A 20 -11.82 3.24 7.28
CA ARG A 20 -12.23 4.27 6.30
C ARG A 20 -13.18 3.74 5.22
N GLY A 21 -13.63 2.48 5.28
CA GLY A 21 -14.59 1.89 4.36
C GLY A 21 -14.02 1.40 3.03
N TYR A 22 -12.69 1.34 2.88
CA TYR A 22 -12.07 0.79 1.68
C TYR A 22 -12.11 -0.75 1.69
N ILE A 23 -12.10 -1.35 0.48
CA ILE A 23 -11.91 -2.79 0.34
C ILE A 23 -10.43 -3.06 0.11
N VAL A 24 -9.81 -3.70 1.10
CA VAL A 24 -8.39 -4.08 1.07
C VAL A 24 -8.29 -5.56 0.73
N LYS A 25 -7.48 -5.91 -0.27
CA LYS A 25 -7.16 -7.30 -0.65
C LYS A 25 -5.66 -7.47 -0.78
N THR A 26 -5.18 -8.70 -0.68
CA THR A 26 -3.76 -9.00 -0.94
C THR A 26 -3.37 -8.62 -2.37
N ALA A 27 -2.16 -8.06 -2.51
CA ALA A 27 -1.49 -7.80 -3.79
C ALA A 27 -0.26 -8.69 -4.00
N LEU A 28 -0.16 -9.82 -3.28
CA LEU A 28 1.00 -10.72 -3.34
C LEU A 28 1.36 -11.14 -4.77
N LYS A 29 0.36 -11.36 -5.63
CA LYS A 29 0.55 -11.68 -7.06
C LYS A 29 1.29 -10.62 -7.88
N PHE A 30 1.49 -9.42 -7.34
CA PHE A 30 2.19 -8.31 -7.97
C PHE A 30 3.49 -7.95 -7.24
N GLY A 31 3.83 -8.63 -6.15
CA GLY A 31 4.97 -8.27 -5.31
C GLY A 31 4.70 -7.09 -4.36
N ALA A 32 3.44 -6.83 -4.02
CA ALA A 32 3.04 -5.78 -3.08
C ALA A 32 2.17 -6.33 -1.95
N ASP A 33 2.01 -5.56 -0.87
CA ASP A 33 1.23 -6.00 0.29
C ASP A 33 -0.28 -5.96 0.00
N PHE A 34 -0.79 -4.80 -0.40
CA PHE A 34 -2.22 -4.60 -0.61
C PHE A 34 -2.57 -3.98 -1.95
N ARG A 35 -3.76 -4.34 -2.43
CA ARG A 35 -4.50 -3.60 -3.46
C ARG A 35 -5.80 -3.12 -2.83
N VAL A 36 -6.13 -1.86 -3.08
CA VAL A 36 -7.24 -1.19 -2.42
C VAL A 36 -8.22 -0.68 -3.46
N TYR A 37 -9.48 -1.01 -3.27
CA TYR A 37 -10.61 -0.56 -4.09
C TYR A 37 -11.30 0.61 -3.39
N ASP A 38 -11.90 1.50 -4.17
CA ASP A 38 -12.62 2.65 -3.63
C ASP A 38 -13.85 2.20 -2.82
N ARG A 39 -14.39 3.13 -2.02
CA ARG A 39 -15.54 2.85 -1.16
C ARG A 39 -16.75 2.44 -2.01
N GLY A 40 -17.44 1.39 -1.57
CA GLY A 40 -18.61 0.85 -2.26
C GLY A 40 -18.32 0.06 -3.54
N LYS A 41 -17.05 -0.05 -3.97
CA LYS A 41 -16.64 -0.81 -5.16
C LYS A 41 -16.08 -2.17 -4.79
N LYS A 42 -16.52 -3.24 -5.45
CA LYS A 42 -16.05 -4.60 -5.17
C LYS A 42 -15.08 -5.12 -6.24
N PRO A 43 -14.17 -6.05 -5.88
CA PRO A 43 -13.41 -6.81 -6.87
C PRO A 43 -14.36 -7.48 -7.86
N GLY A 44 -14.18 -7.20 -9.16
CA GLY A 44 -15.04 -7.72 -10.23
C GLY A 44 -15.91 -6.63 -10.88
N GLU A 45 -16.26 -5.58 -10.15
CA GLU A 45 -17.00 -4.42 -10.66
C GLU A 45 -16.06 -3.33 -11.17
N GLU A 46 -15.00 -3.06 -10.41
CA GLU A 46 -14.01 -2.03 -10.72
C GLU A 46 -12.59 -2.52 -10.44
N HIS A 47 -11.60 -1.94 -11.11
CA HIS A 47 -10.20 -2.20 -10.79
C HIS A 47 -9.83 -1.57 -9.46
N ALA A 48 -8.81 -2.12 -8.78
CA ALA A 48 -8.25 -1.45 -7.62
C ALA A 48 -7.81 -0.01 -7.97
N LYS A 49 -7.83 0.89 -7.00
CA LYS A 49 -7.36 2.27 -7.14
C LYS A 49 -5.86 2.37 -6.85
N TRP A 50 -5.45 1.75 -5.74
CA TRP A 50 -4.07 1.80 -5.25
C TRP A 50 -3.44 0.41 -5.13
N VAL A 51 -2.13 0.38 -5.31
CA VAL A 51 -1.24 -0.62 -4.72
C VAL A 51 -0.58 0.04 -3.51
N VAL A 52 -0.66 -0.61 -2.35
CA VAL A 52 -0.24 -0.04 -1.07
C VAL A 52 0.94 -0.81 -0.50
N TYR A 53 1.96 -0.06 -0.08
CA TYR A 53 3.10 -0.58 0.68
C TYR A 53 3.10 0.06 2.08
N PRO A 54 2.84 -0.72 3.13
CA PRO A 54 3.09 -0.32 4.52
C PRO A 54 4.58 -0.13 4.75
N VAL A 55 4.96 1.00 5.33
CA VAL A 55 6.34 1.32 5.73
C VAL A 55 6.32 1.89 7.14
N ASN A 56 7.36 1.62 7.91
CA ASN A 56 7.56 2.28 9.20
C ASN A 56 8.30 3.61 8.97
N GLU A 57 8.01 4.64 9.75
CA GLU A 57 8.62 5.97 9.58
C GLU A 57 10.14 5.97 9.74
N ASP A 58 10.68 5.09 10.61
CA ASP A 58 12.12 4.96 10.86
C ASP A 58 12.83 4.12 9.79
N ALA A 59 12.06 3.51 8.87
CA ALA A 59 12.64 2.66 7.83
C ALA A 59 13.28 3.52 6.73
N SER A 60 14.58 3.36 6.52
CA SER A 60 15.26 3.92 5.36
C SER A 60 14.78 3.24 4.08
N LEU A 61 14.40 4.05 3.08
CA LEU A 61 14.04 3.58 1.75
C LEU A 61 15.06 4.07 0.72
N THR A 62 15.71 3.14 0.02
CA THR A 62 16.63 3.51 -1.07
C THR A 62 15.84 3.99 -2.30
N TRP A 63 16.48 4.81 -3.13
CA TRP A 63 15.89 5.23 -4.41
C TRP A 63 15.50 4.05 -5.31
N TYR A 64 16.30 2.97 -5.29
CA TYR A 64 16.01 1.77 -6.08
C TYR A 64 14.73 1.07 -5.60
N GLU A 65 14.57 0.89 -4.29
CA GLU A 65 13.35 0.28 -3.73
C GLU A 65 12.12 1.14 -3.98
N PHE A 66 12.25 2.47 -3.84
CA PHE A 66 11.17 3.39 -4.17
C PHE A 66 10.77 3.29 -5.66
N ALA A 67 11.75 3.32 -6.57
CA ALA A 67 11.52 3.15 -8.00
C ALA A 67 10.88 1.80 -8.33
N ALA A 68 11.29 0.71 -7.66
CA ALA A 68 10.71 -0.61 -7.82
C ALA A 68 9.23 -0.65 -7.39
N LYS A 69 8.88 -0.07 -6.25
CA LYS A 69 7.48 0.08 -5.79
C LYS A 69 6.64 0.84 -6.81
N ASN A 70 7.17 1.94 -7.34
CA ASN A 70 6.52 2.72 -8.39
C ASN A 70 6.33 1.93 -9.68
N ARG A 71 7.34 1.16 -10.11
CA ARG A 71 7.25 0.28 -11.28
C ARG A 71 6.14 -0.75 -11.14
N VAL A 72 5.95 -1.36 -9.97
CA VAL A 72 4.87 -2.33 -9.70
C VAL A 72 3.49 -1.67 -9.77
N ALA A 73 3.32 -0.49 -9.15
CA ALA A 73 2.06 0.25 -9.24
C ALA A 73 1.74 0.62 -10.70
N HIS A 74 2.74 1.15 -11.42
CA HIS A 74 2.59 1.56 -12.82
C HIS A 74 2.29 0.37 -13.74
N SER A 75 2.97 -0.78 -13.60
CA SER A 75 2.75 -1.97 -14.43
C SER A 75 1.35 -2.56 -14.27
N THR A 76 0.74 -2.39 -13.09
CA THR A 76 -0.63 -2.84 -12.80
C THR A 76 -1.69 -1.79 -13.14
N LYS A 77 -1.28 -0.64 -13.71
CA LYS A 77 -2.14 0.54 -13.97
C LYS A 77 -2.86 1.00 -12.70
N LYS A 78 -2.12 1.10 -11.60
CA LYS A 78 -2.59 1.53 -10.27
C LYS A 78 -1.71 2.65 -9.78
N LYS A 79 -2.24 3.42 -8.83
CA LYS A 79 -1.45 4.45 -8.15
C LYS A 79 -0.66 3.83 -7.00
N LEU A 80 0.56 4.30 -6.79
CA LEU A 80 1.35 3.92 -5.62
C LEU A 80 0.82 4.69 -4.40
N LEU A 81 0.56 3.98 -3.31
CA LEU A 81 0.23 4.56 -2.03
C LEU A 81 1.18 4.01 -0.97
N LEU A 82 1.90 4.88 -0.27
CA LEU A 82 2.68 4.50 0.89
C LEU A 82 1.83 4.72 2.14
N GLY A 83 1.67 3.66 2.95
CA GLY A 83 1.08 3.77 4.29
C GLY A 83 2.20 3.84 5.31
N VAL A 84 2.57 5.06 5.70
CA VAL A 84 3.64 5.34 6.65
C VAL A 84 3.07 5.23 8.06
N VAL A 85 3.64 4.33 8.86
CA VAL A 85 3.21 4.07 10.24
C VAL A 85 4.26 4.62 11.20
N ASP A 86 3.83 5.49 12.10
CA ASP A 86 4.68 6.09 13.13
C ASP A 86 4.81 5.22 14.38
N GLY A 87 5.59 5.70 15.35
CA GLY A 87 5.79 5.06 16.66
C GLY A 87 4.49 4.91 17.49
N GLU A 88 3.50 5.76 17.26
CA GLU A 88 2.18 5.72 17.94
C GLU A 88 1.15 4.84 17.20
N ARG A 89 1.55 4.28 16.05
CA ARG A 89 0.74 3.44 15.14
C ARG A 89 -0.35 4.22 14.41
N GLU A 90 -0.22 5.53 14.31
CA GLU A 90 -1.03 6.31 13.37
C GLU A 90 -0.51 6.10 11.95
N VAL A 91 -1.39 6.30 10.96
CA VAL A 91 -1.07 6.01 9.55
C VAL A 91 -1.24 7.26 8.70
N SER A 92 -0.13 7.70 8.11
CA SER A 92 -0.10 8.73 7.08
C SER A 92 -0.02 8.11 5.69
N PHE A 93 -0.85 8.59 4.76
CA PHE A 93 -0.91 8.06 3.39
C PHE A 93 -0.33 9.02 2.37
N TRP A 94 0.70 8.60 1.64
CA TRP A 94 1.33 9.40 0.60
C TRP A 94 1.08 8.76 -0.77
N GLU A 95 0.29 9.43 -1.62
CA GLU A 95 0.07 9.00 -3.01
C GLU A 95 1.22 9.51 -3.88
N CYS A 96 1.91 8.59 -4.55
CA CYS A 96 2.92 8.93 -5.54
C CYS A 96 2.38 8.72 -6.95
N ARG A 97 2.59 9.71 -7.82
CA ARG A 97 2.24 9.65 -9.24
C ARG A 97 3.51 9.82 -10.07
N TRP A 98 3.74 8.89 -10.98
CA TRP A 98 4.76 9.03 -12.00
C TRP A 98 4.29 10.07 -13.03
N ILE A 99 5.01 11.18 -13.14
CA ILE A 99 4.73 12.25 -14.11
C ILE A 99 5.68 12.05 -15.29
N ARG A 100 5.13 12.02 -16.51
CA ARG A 100 5.94 12.22 -17.71
C ARG A 100 5.89 13.73 -18.01
N PRO A 101 7.04 14.42 -17.98
CA PRO A 101 7.10 15.83 -18.33
C PRO A 101 6.75 16.06 -19.80
#